data_AF-A0A7X1L1N7-F1
#
_entry.id   AF-A0A7X1L1N7-F1
#
_cell.length_a   1.000
_cell.length_b   1.000
_cell.length_c   1.000
_cell.angle_alpha   90.00
_cell.angle_beta   90.00
_cell.angle_gamma   90.00
#
_symmetry.space_group_name_H-M   'P 1'
#
loop_
_entity.id
_entity.type
_entity.pdbx_description
1 polymer ?
#
loop_
_entity_poly.entity_id
_entity_poly.type
_entity_poly.pdbx_seq_one_letter_code
_entity_poly.pdbx_strand_id
1 'polypeptide(L)'
;MNNKLKEGKAIMVEQKFRASLSKSQGRGGWCVIFKHPLRSGKDGKPGLRVRRGLGTVIKDEAQELVDQLNKILNDQKRWNPSEKQHAEKEFHPKIVSAFYDDITPEHQDPWAIRNEILPLPGKDEGYVKTLMVGTTGAGKTTIVRQFIGTDPDRERFPSTSSAKTTISNIELISTSHNVYKAVVSFFDKSYVRQHIEECVLSAIMAHLETKEKKEVENKFLVHSEQRFRLSYLLGSTKSLSKLTEEDEITDDITDEEDTDIDESEISSDERANLLNKLDNYISKIQAIGGQSYQKLAEEFDIDIENANKDELEALQELIEEKLYKQENFQAIVDEVFDDVESKFDYLNPASVVKNKSMWPSYWIFESTDRVDFIKIINRFSSNYAPNFGCLLTPLVEGIRVAGPFRPSWIAEDDVKLILMDGEGLGHTPDSASSISTSITKRFQISDAIVLVDNAAQPMQAAPTAVLQSLVSSGHHKKLIVCFTHFDEVKGVNIPNVAMRKDHVLDSFDNSVVSVGKTLGQRA
;
A
#
# COMPACT_ATOMS: atom_id res chain seq x y z
N MET A 1 -8.57 61.84 -47.45
CA MET A 1 -8.38 60.70 -48.37
C MET A 1 -6.94 60.23 -48.19
N ASN A 2 -6.58 59.06 -47.68
CA ASN A 2 -7.24 57.75 -47.66
C ASN A 2 -6.94 56.99 -46.37
N ASN A 3 -7.98 56.29 -45.91
CA ASN A 3 -7.97 55.22 -44.92
C ASN A 3 -6.97 54.11 -45.25
N LYS A 4 -6.20 53.66 -44.25
CA LYS A 4 -5.81 52.25 -44.14
C LYS A 4 -6.21 51.75 -42.75
N LEU A 5 -7.24 50.91 -42.73
CA LEU A 5 -7.68 50.13 -41.59
C LEU A 5 -6.50 49.29 -41.08
N LYS A 6 -6.14 49.47 -39.80
CA LYS A 6 -5.40 48.46 -39.04
C LYS A 6 -6.43 47.48 -38.50
N GLU A 7 -6.43 46.29 -39.07
CA GLU A 7 -7.12 45.12 -38.52
C GLU A 7 -6.65 44.89 -37.09
N GLY A 8 -7.61 44.85 -36.17
CA GLY A 8 -7.35 44.46 -34.79
C GLY A 8 -6.92 43.01 -34.75
N LYS A 9 -5.65 42.76 -34.42
CA LYS A 9 -5.24 41.47 -33.86
C LYS A 9 -6.07 41.26 -32.60
N ALA A 10 -7.01 40.33 -32.65
CA ALA A 10 -7.64 39.77 -31.46
C ALA A 10 -6.50 39.27 -30.57
N ILE A 11 -6.34 39.91 -29.41
CA ILE A 11 -5.48 39.41 -28.34
C ILE A 11 -6.15 38.13 -27.86
N MET A 12 -5.73 36.98 -28.39
CA MET A 12 -6.08 35.70 -27.80
C MET A 12 -5.48 35.71 -26.39
N VAL A 13 -6.34 35.86 -25.39
CA VAL A 13 -5.98 35.67 -24.00
C VAL A 13 -5.43 34.25 -23.90
N GLU A 14 -4.15 34.12 -23.55
CA GLU A 14 -3.52 32.83 -23.32
C GLU A 14 -4.35 32.06 -22.30
N GLN A 15 -4.97 30.95 -22.74
CA GLN A 15 -5.76 30.09 -21.85
C GLN A 15 -4.81 29.43 -20.85
N LYS A 16 -4.75 30.00 -19.64
CA LYS A 16 -3.87 29.56 -18.56
C LYS A 16 -4.11 28.11 -18.13
N PHE A 17 -5.34 27.60 -18.30
CA PHE A 17 -5.70 26.22 -18.00
C PHE A 17 -6.48 25.62 -19.16
N ARG A 18 -6.05 24.43 -19.61
CA ARG A 18 -6.67 23.71 -20.72
C ARG A 18 -6.71 22.22 -20.41
N ALA A 19 -7.78 21.58 -20.85
CA ALA A 19 -7.95 20.14 -20.81
C ALA A 19 -7.57 19.50 -22.14
N SER A 20 -6.94 18.33 -22.06
CA SER A 20 -6.54 17.50 -23.20
C SER A 20 -6.98 16.06 -23.01
N LEU A 21 -7.10 15.35 -24.14
CA LEU A 21 -7.38 13.92 -24.18
C LEU A 21 -6.12 13.10 -23.98
N SER A 22 -6.26 12.01 -23.24
CA SER A 22 -5.25 10.98 -23.08
C SER A 22 -5.91 9.61 -23.16
N LYS A 23 -5.28 8.68 -23.88
CA LYS A 23 -5.76 7.31 -23.99
C LYS A 23 -5.13 6.46 -22.89
N SER A 24 -5.95 5.73 -22.14
CA SER A 24 -5.45 4.70 -21.23
C SER A 24 -4.92 3.51 -22.06
N GLN A 25 -3.70 3.07 -21.75
CA GLN A 25 -3.05 1.97 -22.48
C GLN A 25 -3.64 0.61 -22.09
N GLY A 26 -4.12 0.45 -20.85
CA GLY A 26 -4.64 -0.82 -20.33
C GLY A 26 -6.08 -1.11 -20.76
N ARG A 27 -7.04 -0.24 -20.41
CA ARG A 27 -8.48 -0.47 -20.64
C ARG A 27 -8.99 0.04 -22.00
N GLY A 28 -8.13 0.69 -22.80
CA GLY A 28 -8.51 1.34 -24.07
C GLY A 28 -9.43 2.56 -23.93
N GLY A 29 -9.86 2.89 -22.70
CA GLY A 29 -10.72 4.03 -22.38
C GLY A 29 -9.99 5.38 -22.45
N TRP A 30 -10.78 6.44 -22.62
CA TRP A 30 -10.26 7.80 -22.64
C TRP A 30 -10.25 8.45 -21.26
N CYS A 31 -9.25 9.28 -21.02
CA CYS A 31 -9.08 10.11 -19.85
C CYS A 31 -8.96 11.58 -20.28
N VAL A 32 -9.39 12.47 -19.40
CA VAL A 32 -9.10 13.91 -19.50
C VAL A 32 -7.95 14.27 -18.57
N ILE A 33 -7.01 15.08 -19.06
CA ILE A 33 -5.90 15.65 -18.29
C ILE A 33 -6.03 17.16 -18.31
N PHE A 34 -5.88 17.80 -17.16
CA PHE A 34 -5.86 19.26 -17.06
C PHE A 34 -5.10 19.71 -15.81
N LYS A 35 -4.71 20.98 -15.75
CA LYS A 35 -4.21 21.62 -14.54
C LYS A 35 -5.36 22.31 -13.81
N HIS A 36 -5.56 21.98 -12.55
CA HIS A 36 -6.72 22.45 -11.79
C HIS A 36 -6.46 23.84 -11.18
N PRO A 37 -7.31 24.85 -11.45
CA PRO A 37 -7.05 26.25 -11.09
C PRO A 37 -7.11 26.53 -9.58
N LEU A 38 -7.81 25.69 -8.80
CA LEU A 38 -7.96 25.85 -7.34
C LEU A 38 -7.11 24.89 -6.50
N ARG A 39 -6.41 23.93 -7.13
CA ARG A 39 -5.62 22.93 -6.42
C ARG A 39 -4.14 23.24 -6.62
N SER A 40 -3.39 23.31 -5.53
CA SER A 40 -1.95 23.61 -5.58
C SER A 40 -1.12 22.36 -5.82
N GLY A 41 -0.05 22.51 -6.61
CA GLY A 41 1.00 21.49 -6.77
C GLY A 41 1.96 21.44 -5.59
N LYS A 42 3.00 20.60 -5.68
CA LYS A 42 4.08 20.50 -4.67
C LYS A 42 4.82 21.83 -4.46
N ASP A 43 4.81 22.71 -5.45
CA ASP A 43 5.41 24.05 -5.42
C ASP A 43 4.52 25.11 -4.74
N GLY A 44 3.36 24.71 -4.19
CA GLY A 44 2.39 25.59 -3.56
C GLY A 44 1.59 26.46 -4.55
N LYS A 45 1.89 26.39 -5.86
CA LYS A 45 1.23 27.20 -6.89
C LYS A 45 -0.02 26.49 -7.43
N PRO A 46 -1.08 27.23 -7.81
CA PRO A 46 -2.25 26.65 -8.43
C PRO A 46 -1.92 25.97 -9.77
N GLY A 47 -2.57 24.84 -10.04
CA GLY A 47 -2.36 24.09 -11.29
C GLY A 47 -1.96 22.63 -11.07
N LEU A 48 -2.45 22.00 -10.00
CA LEU A 48 -2.25 20.57 -9.78
C LEU A 48 -2.75 19.78 -11.00
N ARG A 49 -1.92 18.89 -11.51
CA ARG A 49 -2.29 18.01 -12.62
C ARG A 49 -3.36 17.03 -12.17
N VAL A 50 -4.51 17.04 -12.85
CA VAL A 50 -5.63 16.13 -12.63
C VAL A 50 -5.79 15.26 -13.86
N ARG A 51 -5.91 13.95 -13.64
CA ARG A 51 -6.22 12.94 -14.65
C ARG A 51 -7.45 12.14 -14.23
N ARG A 52 -8.48 12.14 -15.09
CA ARG A 52 -9.77 11.50 -14.82
C ARG A 52 -10.23 10.63 -15.98
N GLY A 53 -10.62 9.40 -15.69
CA GLY A 53 -11.24 8.51 -16.67
C GLY A 53 -12.62 9.05 -17.09
N LEU A 54 -12.85 9.09 -18.40
CA LEU A 54 -14.12 9.53 -18.98
C LEU A 54 -15.12 8.37 -19.13
N GLY A 55 -14.68 7.13 -18.91
CA GLY A 55 -15.53 5.94 -18.94
C GLY A 55 -16.20 5.71 -20.30
N THR A 56 -15.49 6.05 -21.38
CA THR A 56 -15.86 5.76 -22.77
C THR A 56 -14.60 5.34 -23.53
N VAL A 57 -14.76 4.45 -24.50
CA VAL A 57 -13.70 4.07 -25.47
C VAL A 57 -13.84 4.83 -26.79
N ILE A 58 -14.95 5.56 -26.97
CA ILE A 58 -15.28 6.29 -28.18
C ILE A 58 -14.63 7.67 -28.11
N LYS A 59 -13.77 7.97 -29.09
CA LYS A 59 -12.96 9.20 -29.11
C LYS A 59 -13.82 10.47 -29.19
N ASP A 60 -14.88 10.45 -29.99
CA ASP A 60 -15.72 11.62 -30.23
C ASP A 60 -16.52 11.99 -28.97
N GLU A 61 -17.14 11.01 -28.30
CA GLU A 61 -17.77 11.20 -26.99
C GLU A 61 -16.77 11.74 -25.96
N ALA A 62 -15.55 11.21 -25.95
CA ALA A 62 -14.51 11.67 -25.04
C ALA A 62 -14.10 13.13 -25.34
N GLN A 63 -14.05 13.52 -26.62
CA GLN A 63 -13.75 14.89 -27.03
C GLN A 63 -14.86 15.86 -26.62
N GLU A 64 -16.14 15.48 -26.75
CA GLU A 64 -17.26 16.30 -26.29
C GLU A 64 -17.18 16.58 -24.78
N LEU A 65 -16.78 15.58 -23.98
CA LEU A 65 -16.58 15.73 -22.55
C LEU A 65 -15.40 16.68 -22.24
N VAL A 66 -14.28 16.57 -22.97
CA VAL A 66 -13.14 17.50 -22.83
C VAL A 66 -13.53 18.92 -23.22
N ASP A 67 -14.36 19.10 -24.24
CA ASP A 67 -14.83 20.42 -24.67
C ASP A 67 -15.74 21.06 -23.61
N GLN A 68 -16.59 20.26 -22.95
CA GLN A 68 -17.35 20.72 -21.79
C GLN A 68 -16.45 21.14 -20.63
N LEU A 69 -15.40 20.37 -20.31
CA LEU A 69 -14.46 20.76 -19.26
C LEU A 69 -13.71 22.05 -19.61
N ASN A 70 -13.32 22.22 -20.87
CA ASN A 70 -12.70 23.46 -21.34
C ASN A 70 -13.64 24.66 -21.19
N LYS A 71 -14.98 24.50 -21.27
CA LYS A 71 -15.92 25.59 -20.93
C LYS A 71 -15.83 25.99 -19.45
N ILE A 72 -15.72 25.02 -18.53
CA ILE A 72 -15.53 25.28 -17.10
C ILE A 72 -14.17 25.96 -16.84
N LEU A 73 -13.10 25.44 -17.44
CA LEU A 73 -11.74 25.98 -17.28
C LEU A 73 -11.61 27.41 -17.82
N ASN A 74 -12.42 27.80 -18.79
CA ASN A 74 -12.41 29.15 -19.36
C ASN A 74 -13.28 30.17 -18.60
N ASP A 75 -14.15 29.71 -17.71
CA ASP A 75 -15.06 30.57 -16.94
C ASP A 75 -14.63 30.63 -15.47
N GLN A 76 -13.91 31.70 -15.10
CA GLN A 76 -13.45 31.92 -13.73
C GLN A 76 -14.60 32.00 -12.71
N LYS A 77 -15.82 32.37 -13.13
CA LYS A 77 -16.97 32.40 -12.22
C LYS A 77 -17.30 31.01 -11.70
N ARG A 78 -17.00 29.98 -12.49
CA ARG A 78 -17.21 28.57 -12.14
C ARG A 78 -16.14 28.01 -11.21
N TRP A 79 -15.06 28.75 -10.94
CA TRP A 79 -13.98 28.35 -10.03
C TRP A 79 -14.34 28.62 -8.56
N ASN A 80 -15.49 28.10 -8.14
CA ASN A 80 -15.96 28.15 -6.76
C ASN A 80 -16.78 26.88 -6.49
N PRO A 81 -16.53 26.13 -5.39
CA PRO A 81 -17.33 24.98 -5.00
C PRO A 81 -18.85 25.20 -5.01
N SER A 82 -19.34 26.41 -4.74
CA SER A 82 -20.78 26.72 -4.74
C SER A 82 -21.44 26.59 -6.12
N GLU A 83 -20.66 26.69 -7.20
CA GLU A 83 -21.16 26.59 -8.57
C GLU A 83 -21.41 25.14 -9.03
N LYS A 84 -21.07 24.14 -8.21
CA LYS A 84 -21.24 22.73 -8.54
C LYS A 84 -22.67 22.40 -8.97
N GLN A 85 -23.68 22.82 -8.20
CA GLN A 85 -25.09 22.54 -8.52
C GLN A 85 -25.57 23.18 -9.82
N HIS A 86 -24.99 24.32 -10.22
CA HIS A 86 -25.29 24.95 -11.51
C HIS A 86 -24.59 24.21 -12.65
N ALA A 87 -23.33 23.82 -12.44
CA ALA A 87 -22.58 23.00 -13.40
C ALA A 87 -23.24 21.64 -13.66
N GLU A 88 -23.85 20.99 -12.66
CA GLU A 88 -24.60 19.73 -12.79
C GLU A 88 -25.81 19.82 -13.73
N LYS A 89 -26.37 21.03 -13.93
CA LYS A 89 -27.50 21.25 -14.85
C LYS A 89 -27.05 21.45 -16.30
N GLU A 90 -25.80 21.85 -16.52
CA GLU A 90 -25.30 22.28 -17.83
C GLU A 90 -24.29 21.32 -18.44
N PHE A 91 -23.54 20.59 -17.61
CA PHE A 91 -22.46 19.71 -18.04
C PHE A 91 -22.70 18.28 -17.61
N HIS A 92 -22.03 17.38 -18.31
CA HIS A 92 -22.07 15.96 -18.01
C HIS A 92 -21.57 15.69 -16.58
N PRO A 93 -22.24 14.83 -15.78
CA PRO A 93 -21.87 14.56 -14.38
C PRO A 93 -20.40 14.20 -14.18
N LYS A 94 -19.81 13.42 -15.09
CA LYS A 94 -18.38 13.07 -15.07
C LYS A 94 -17.45 14.29 -15.15
N ILE A 95 -17.82 15.33 -15.90
CA ILE A 95 -17.01 16.54 -16.05
C ILE A 95 -17.13 17.43 -14.82
N VAL A 96 -18.34 17.55 -14.29
CA VAL A 96 -18.55 18.23 -13.02
C VAL A 96 -17.77 17.54 -11.91
N SER A 97 -17.89 16.22 -11.77
CA SER A 97 -17.12 15.42 -10.81
C SER A 97 -15.61 15.61 -11.00
N ALA A 98 -15.12 15.54 -12.24
CA ALA A 98 -13.71 15.71 -12.55
C ALA A 98 -13.14 17.05 -12.06
N PHE A 99 -13.92 18.13 -12.12
CA PHE A 99 -13.52 19.46 -11.65
C PHE A 99 -13.79 19.67 -10.16
N TYR A 100 -15.01 19.40 -9.68
CA TYR A 100 -15.46 19.85 -8.35
C TYR A 100 -15.16 18.90 -7.19
N ASP A 101 -15.04 17.58 -7.40
CA ASP A 101 -15.05 16.62 -6.29
C ASP A 101 -13.81 16.66 -5.40
N ASP A 102 -12.66 17.06 -5.93
CA ASP A 102 -11.40 17.11 -5.18
C ASP A 102 -10.91 18.54 -4.90
N ILE A 103 -11.78 19.56 -5.03
CA ILE A 103 -11.38 20.94 -4.67
C ILE A 103 -11.08 21.00 -3.17
N THR A 104 -11.83 20.23 -2.38
CA THR A 104 -11.55 19.99 -0.96
C THR A 104 -11.23 18.52 -0.80
N PRO A 105 -10.04 18.14 -0.28
CA PRO A 105 -9.73 16.74 -0.04
C PRO A 105 -10.70 16.17 1.00
N GLU A 106 -11.63 15.30 0.57
CA GLU A 106 -12.37 14.44 1.49
C GLU A 106 -11.49 13.24 1.82
N HIS A 107 -10.66 13.37 2.84
CA HIS A 107 -10.01 12.19 3.41
C HIS A 107 -11.05 11.43 4.24
N GLN A 108 -11.44 10.24 3.76
CA GLN A 108 -12.29 9.34 4.53
C GLN A 108 -11.39 8.47 5.40
N ASP A 109 -11.67 8.42 6.70
CA ASP A 109 -10.95 7.55 7.63
C ASP A 109 -11.25 6.08 7.28
N PRO A 110 -10.27 5.30 6.79
CA PRO A 110 -10.50 3.91 6.39
C PRO A 110 -10.99 3.02 7.55
N TRP A 111 -10.57 3.33 8.79
CA TRP A 111 -11.06 2.64 9.97
C TRP A 111 -12.54 2.92 10.21
N ALA A 112 -12.97 4.18 10.04
CA ALA A 112 -14.37 4.56 10.19
C ALA A 112 -15.25 3.86 9.14
N ILE A 113 -14.78 3.75 7.89
CA ILE A 113 -15.47 2.98 6.84
C ILE A 113 -15.68 1.53 7.28
N ARG A 114 -14.62 0.84 7.71
CA ARG A 114 -14.73 -0.55 8.18
C ARG A 114 -15.67 -0.66 9.38
N ASN A 115 -15.68 0.35 10.26
CA ASN A 115 -16.55 0.37 11.44
C ASN A 115 -18.02 0.65 11.13
N GLU A 116 -18.33 1.38 10.06
CA GLU A 116 -19.69 1.58 9.59
C GLU A 116 -20.27 0.29 9.00
N ILE A 117 -19.46 -0.43 8.22
CA ILE A 117 -19.89 -1.62 7.45
C ILE A 117 -19.89 -2.88 8.31
N LEU A 118 -18.82 -3.10 9.07
CA LEU A 118 -18.63 -4.26 9.94
C LEU A 118 -18.13 -3.77 11.31
N PRO A 119 -19.02 -3.27 12.19
CA PRO A 119 -18.65 -2.73 13.48
C PRO A 119 -17.86 -3.72 14.35
N LEU A 120 -16.90 -3.23 15.13
CA LEU A 120 -16.28 -4.06 16.18
C LEU A 120 -17.24 -4.20 17.35
N PRO A 121 -17.65 -5.42 17.73
CA PRO A 121 -18.52 -5.60 18.87
C PRO A 121 -17.84 -5.18 20.18
N GLY A 122 -18.66 -4.72 21.12
CA GLY A 122 -18.23 -4.14 22.38
C GLY A 122 -18.08 -5.14 23.51
N LYS A 123 -17.52 -4.67 24.63
CA LYS A 123 -17.41 -5.44 25.87
C LYS A 123 -18.77 -5.75 26.49
N ASP A 124 -19.75 -4.87 26.27
CA ASP A 124 -21.16 -5.04 26.60
C ASP A 124 -21.82 -6.21 25.86
N GLU A 125 -21.30 -6.57 24.68
CA GLU A 125 -21.71 -7.77 23.92
C GLU A 125 -20.93 -9.03 24.34
N GLY A 126 -19.99 -8.89 25.29
CA GLY A 126 -19.12 -9.95 25.80
C GLY A 126 -17.82 -10.14 25.04
N TYR A 127 -17.49 -9.25 24.09
CA TYR A 127 -16.27 -9.34 23.30
C TYR A 127 -15.05 -8.74 24.00
N VAL A 128 -13.89 -9.34 23.75
CA VAL A 128 -12.58 -8.83 24.19
C VAL A 128 -11.78 -8.39 22.97
N LYS A 129 -11.39 -7.11 22.91
CA LYS A 129 -10.49 -6.59 21.88
C LYS A 129 -9.04 -6.76 22.28
N THR A 130 -8.31 -7.59 21.55
CA THR A 130 -6.92 -7.92 21.81
C THR A 130 -6.03 -7.30 20.73
N LEU A 131 -5.14 -6.39 21.13
CA LEU A 131 -4.15 -5.80 20.26
C LEU A 131 -2.85 -6.62 20.27
N MET A 132 -2.37 -7.02 19.11
CA MET A 132 -1.06 -7.67 18.96
C MET A 132 0.01 -6.61 18.72
N VAL A 133 1.06 -6.59 19.53
CA VAL A 133 2.21 -5.67 19.37
C VAL A 133 3.52 -6.44 19.47
N GLY A 134 4.56 -6.01 18.76
CA GLY A 134 5.82 -6.73 18.69
C GLY A 134 6.59 -6.43 17.40
N THR A 135 7.88 -6.75 17.38
CA THR A 135 8.75 -6.53 16.21
C THR A 135 8.33 -7.38 15.01
N THR A 136 8.79 -7.00 13.82
CA THR A 136 8.70 -7.89 12.64
C THR A 136 9.42 -9.21 12.95
N GLY A 137 8.84 -10.33 12.52
CA GLY A 137 9.43 -11.65 12.77
C GLY A 137 9.23 -12.21 14.18
N ALA A 138 8.67 -11.44 15.13
CA ALA A 138 8.38 -11.95 16.48
C ALA A 138 7.29 -13.03 16.53
N GLY A 139 6.63 -13.37 15.41
CA GLY A 139 5.58 -14.41 15.37
C GLY A 139 4.17 -13.93 15.73
N LYS A 140 3.89 -12.61 15.68
CA LYS A 140 2.53 -12.05 15.91
C LYS A 140 1.46 -12.75 15.07
N THR A 141 1.64 -12.71 13.75
CA THR A 141 0.68 -13.28 12.80
C THR A 141 0.59 -14.80 12.94
N THR A 142 1.68 -15.47 13.33
CA THR A 142 1.67 -16.91 13.65
C THR A 142 0.74 -17.23 14.83
N ILE A 143 0.81 -16.44 15.91
CA ILE A 143 -0.10 -16.58 17.05
C ILE A 143 -1.54 -16.31 16.61
N VAL A 144 -1.76 -15.27 15.80
CA VAL A 144 -3.08 -14.94 15.27
C VAL A 144 -3.68 -16.12 14.49
N ARG A 145 -2.90 -16.72 13.57
CA ARG A 145 -3.28 -17.94 12.82
C ARG A 145 -3.68 -19.10 13.73
N GLN A 146 -2.94 -19.31 14.81
CA GLN A 146 -3.30 -20.33 15.80
C GLN A 146 -4.64 -20.03 16.46
N PHE A 147 -4.94 -18.78 16.83
CA PHE A 147 -6.21 -18.42 17.46
C PHE A 147 -7.42 -18.45 16.51
N ILE A 148 -7.24 -18.20 15.22
CA ILE A 148 -8.33 -18.30 14.24
C ILE A 148 -8.47 -19.70 13.65
N GLY A 149 -7.57 -20.61 14.02
CA GLY A 149 -7.53 -22.00 13.60
C GLY A 149 -7.27 -22.15 12.11
N THR A 150 -6.38 -21.35 11.54
CA THR A 150 -5.97 -21.51 10.14
C THR A 150 -4.88 -22.55 10.02
N ASP A 151 -5.05 -23.46 9.07
CA ASP A 151 -4.11 -24.54 8.82
C ASP A 151 -2.76 -23.97 8.32
N PRO A 152 -1.61 -24.36 8.91
CA PRO A 152 -0.30 -23.84 8.53
C PRO A 152 0.04 -24.10 7.06
N ASP A 153 -0.36 -25.26 6.54
CA ASP A 153 0.06 -25.80 5.25
C ASP A 153 -0.98 -25.51 4.16
N ARG A 154 -2.27 -25.57 4.51
CA ARG A 154 -3.39 -25.41 3.56
C ARG A 154 -3.94 -23.99 3.47
N GLU A 155 -3.81 -23.19 4.52
CA GLU A 155 -4.48 -21.87 4.60
C GLU A 155 -3.49 -20.74 4.88
N ARG A 156 -3.16 -19.94 3.85
CA ARG A 156 -2.19 -18.83 3.95
C ARG A 156 -2.76 -17.53 4.55
N PHE A 157 -3.82 -17.58 5.35
CA PHE A 157 -4.51 -16.39 5.89
C PHE A 157 -4.40 -16.25 7.42
N PRO A 158 -4.11 -15.05 7.96
CA PRO A 158 -3.34 -14.01 7.31
C PRO A 158 -1.96 -14.53 6.93
N SER A 159 -1.33 -13.93 5.93
CA SER A 159 -0.07 -14.46 5.42
C SER A 159 1.09 -14.19 6.36
N THR A 160 1.93 -15.20 6.56
CA THR A 160 3.13 -15.14 7.39
C THR A 160 4.37 -15.15 6.51
N SER A 161 5.39 -14.36 6.84
CA SER A 161 6.74 -14.56 6.31
C SER A 161 7.78 -13.91 7.21
N SER A 162 9.02 -14.38 7.09
CA SER A 162 10.20 -13.83 7.75
C SER A 162 10.52 -12.39 7.33
N ALA A 163 9.98 -11.92 6.21
CA ALA A 163 10.09 -10.54 5.74
C ALA A 163 8.96 -9.65 6.28
N LYS A 164 9.10 -8.32 6.13
CA LYS A 164 8.05 -7.33 6.44
C LYS A 164 6.80 -7.58 5.56
N THR A 165 5.82 -8.30 6.11
CA THR A 165 4.66 -8.84 5.36
C THR A 165 3.34 -8.23 5.79
N THR A 166 3.11 -8.07 7.09
CA THR A 166 1.94 -7.36 7.62
C THR A 166 2.14 -5.85 7.50
N ILE A 167 1.68 -5.26 6.40
CA ILE A 167 1.68 -3.81 6.16
C ILE A 167 0.30 -3.21 6.48
N SER A 168 -0.77 -3.94 6.16
CA SER A 168 -2.14 -3.55 6.44
C SER A 168 -2.59 -3.99 7.83
N ASN A 169 -3.47 -3.21 8.47
CA ASN A 169 -4.07 -3.61 9.73
C ASN A 169 -5.13 -4.71 9.48
N ILE A 170 -5.08 -5.80 10.23
CA ILE A 170 -6.03 -6.90 10.12
C ILE A 170 -6.82 -7.02 11.43
N GLU A 171 -8.13 -6.89 11.34
CA GLU A 171 -9.07 -7.08 12.45
C GLU A 171 -9.88 -8.36 12.21
N LEU A 172 -9.78 -9.34 13.12
CA LEU A 172 -10.47 -10.62 13.04
C LEU A 172 -11.49 -10.72 14.16
N ILE A 173 -12.76 -10.86 13.82
CA ILE A 173 -13.88 -11.01 14.75
C ILE A 173 -14.31 -12.48 14.74
N SER A 174 -14.12 -13.16 15.86
CA SER A 174 -14.62 -14.53 16.03
C SER A 174 -16.10 -14.49 16.40
N THR A 175 -16.94 -15.21 15.66
CA THR A 175 -18.40 -15.23 15.90
C THR A 175 -18.95 -16.63 15.69
N SER A 176 -19.98 -17.02 16.43
CA SER A 176 -20.69 -18.29 16.22
C SER A 176 -21.57 -18.33 14.95
N HIS A 177 -21.71 -17.22 14.23
CA HIS A 177 -22.47 -17.18 12.98
C HIS A 177 -21.76 -17.95 11.87
N ASN A 178 -22.48 -18.82 11.16
CA ASN A 178 -21.92 -19.63 10.07
C ASN A 178 -21.79 -18.87 8.73
N VAL A 179 -21.39 -17.60 8.80
CA VAL A 179 -21.17 -16.73 7.64
C VAL A 179 -19.87 -15.98 7.86
N TYR A 180 -18.96 -16.07 6.90
CA TYR A 180 -17.77 -15.24 6.84
C TYR A 180 -18.13 -13.92 6.15
N LYS A 181 -17.66 -12.81 6.72
CA LYS A 181 -17.82 -11.45 6.18
C LYS A 181 -16.47 -10.78 6.13
N ALA A 182 -16.25 -9.97 5.10
CA ALA A 182 -15.07 -9.16 4.96
C ALA A 182 -15.41 -7.73 4.53
N VAL A 183 -14.68 -6.77 5.08
CA VAL A 183 -14.55 -5.43 4.52
C VAL A 183 -13.06 -5.10 4.41
N VAL A 184 -12.64 -4.69 3.21
CA VAL A 184 -11.28 -4.29 2.89
C VAL A 184 -11.31 -2.84 2.46
N SER A 185 -10.54 -1.97 3.11
CA SER A 185 -10.38 -0.57 2.71
C SER A 185 -9.05 -0.36 2.00
N PHE A 186 -9.05 0.51 1.00
CA PHE A 186 -7.88 0.77 0.15
C PHE A 186 -7.26 2.12 0.45
N PHE A 187 -5.98 2.26 0.14
CA PHE A 187 -5.31 3.56 0.16
C PHE A 187 -5.92 4.53 -0.86
N ASP A 188 -5.82 5.82 -0.56
CA ASP A 188 -6.30 6.88 -1.44
C ASP A 188 -5.56 6.89 -2.78
N LYS A 189 -6.28 7.32 -3.84
CA LYS A 189 -5.75 7.43 -5.20
C LYS A 189 -4.43 8.20 -5.27
N SER A 190 -4.32 9.31 -4.52
CA SER A 190 -3.13 10.15 -4.48
C SER A 190 -1.95 9.46 -3.80
N TYR A 191 -2.20 8.67 -2.75
CA TYR A 191 -1.18 7.90 -2.06
C TYR A 191 -0.55 6.89 -3.01
N VAL A 192 -1.37 6.08 -3.68
CA VAL A 192 -0.89 5.06 -4.63
C VAL A 192 -0.12 5.70 -5.79
N ARG A 193 -0.63 6.80 -6.35
CA ARG A 193 0.05 7.53 -7.41
C ARG A 193 1.42 8.05 -6.97
N GLN A 194 1.49 8.67 -5.80
CA GLN A 194 2.74 9.21 -5.27
C GLN A 194 3.80 8.12 -5.11
N HIS A 195 3.45 6.95 -4.57
CA HIS A 195 4.40 5.85 -4.40
C HIS A 195 4.87 5.30 -5.75
N ILE A 196 4.00 5.27 -6.77
CA ILE A 196 4.41 4.93 -8.14
C ILE A 196 5.38 5.97 -8.70
N GLU A 197 5.12 7.28 -8.50
CA GLU A 197 6.04 8.35 -8.91
C GLU A 197 7.42 8.19 -8.26
N GLU A 198 7.47 7.89 -6.96
CA GLU A 198 8.70 7.69 -6.18
C GLU A 198 9.46 6.42 -6.61
N CYS A 199 8.75 5.32 -6.91
CA CYS A 199 9.33 4.11 -7.48
C CYS A 199 9.94 4.34 -8.88
N VAL A 200 9.21 5.03 -9.76
CA VAL A 200 9.73 5.38 -11.10
C VAL A 200 10.94 6.29 -10.99
N LEU A 201 10.90 7.30 -10.12
CA LEU A 201 12.02 8.20 -9.88
C LEU A 201 13.26 7.45 -9.36
N SER A 202 13.07 6.60 -8.35
CA SER A 202 14.14 5.78 -7.77
C SER A 202 14.79 4.85 -8.81
N ALA A 203 13.98 4.29 -9.71
CA ALA A 203 14.47 3.44 -10.80
C ALA A 203 15.27 4.23 -11.85
N ILE A 204 14.86 5.48 -12.16
CA ILE A 204 15.64 6.38 -13.01
C ILE A 204 16.99 6.68 -12.37
N MET A 205 17.03 7.02 -11.08
CA MET A 205 18.30 7.30 -10.39
C MET A 205 19.24 6.11 -10.39
N ALA A 206 18.72 4.94 -10.06
CA ALA A 206 19.51 3.71 -10.11
C ALA A 206 20.06 3.41 -11.51
N HIS A 207 19.31 3.74 -12.56
CA HIS A 207 19.80 3.61 -13.94
C HIS A 207 20.99 4.52 -14.22
N LEU A 208 20.94 5.78 -13.75
CA LEU A 208 22.00 6.76 -13.94
C LEU A 208 23.27 6.42 -13.15
N GLU A 209 23.11 5.85 -11.95
CA GLU A 209 24.22 5.45 -11.09
C GLU A 209 24.91 4.17 -11.56
N THR A 210 24.14 3.11 -11.84
CA THR A 210 24.69 1.75 -11.97
C THR A 210 24.62 1.21 -13.39
N LYS A 211 23.66 1.68 -14.19
CA LYS A 211 23.28 1.11 -15.49
C LYS A 211 22.87 -0.38 -15.43
N GLU A 212 22.70 -0.96 -14.23
CA GLU A 212 22.33 -2.36 -14.06
C GLU A 212 20.81 -2.55 -14.10
N LYS A 213 20.31 -3.33 -15.07
CA LYS A 213 18.87 -3.60 -15.24
C LYS A 213 18.22 -4.18 -13.97
N LYS A 214 18.93 -5.07 -13.27
CA LYS A 214 18.44 -5.73 -12.05
C LYS A 214 18.24 -4.73 -10.91
N GLU A 215 19.11 -3.74 -10.77
CA GLU A 215 18.96 -2.71 -9.76
C GLU A 215 17.81 -1.76 -10.07
N VAL A 216 17.68 -1.36 -11.34
CA VAL A 216 16.54 -0.57 -11.84
C VAL A 216 15.21 -1.29 -11.56
N GLU A 217 15.13 -2.60 -11.86
CA GLU A 217 13.94 -3.41 -11.54
C GLU A 217 13.65 -3.41 -10.05
N ASN A 218 14.65 -3.66 -9.19
CA ASN A 218 14.46 -3.68 -7.74
C ASN A 218 13.92 -2.35 -7.20
N LYS A 219 14.49 -1.22 -7.65
CA LYS A 219 14.09 0.13 -7.22
C LYS A 219 12.72 0.52 -7.78
N PHE A 220 12.36 0.04 -8.96
CA PHE A 220 11.03 0.20 -9.52
C PHE A 220 9.99 -0.61 -8.74
N LEU A 221 10.28 -1.87 -8.40
CA LEU A 221 9.30 -2.79 -7.85
C LEU A 221 9.13 -2.71 -6.33
N VAL A 222 10.11 -2.16 -5.61
CA VAL A 222 10.11 -2.06 -4.15
C VAL A 222 10.36 -0.61 -3.74
N HIS A 223 9.36 0.00 -3.11
CA HIS A 223 9.48 1.34 -2.58
C HIS A 223 10.55 1.40 -1.47
N SER A 224 11.20 2.56 -1.30
CA SER A 224 12.28 2.78 -0.34
C SER A 224 11.88 2.47 1.11
N GLU A 225 10.63 2.78 1.48
CA GLU A 225 10.05 2.47 2.79
C GLU A 225 9.71 0.98 2.99
N GLN A 226 9.80 0.16 1.94
CA GLN A 226 9.47 -1.28 1.92
C GLN A 226 8.02 -1.64 2.31
N ARG A 227 7.12 -0.64 2.35
CA ARG A 227 5.68 -0.80 2.59
C ARG A 227 4.87 -0.95 1.31
N PHE A 228 5.30 -0.30 0.23
CA PHE A 228 4.62 -0.38 -1.06
C PHE A 228 5.46 -1.22 -2.03
N ARG A 229 4.91 -2.36 -2.49
CA ARG A 229 5.60 -3.34 -3.34
C ARG A 229 4.86 -3.54 -4.64
N LEU A 230 5.28 -2.83 -5.69
CA LEU A 230 4.70 -3.01 -7.03
C LEU A 230 4.90 -4.42 -7.57
N SER A 231 5.90 -5.17 -7.10
CA SER A 231 6.08 -6.57 -7.49
C SER A 231 4.85 -7.46 -7.23
N TYR A 232 4.05 -7.16 -6.21
CA TYR A 232 2.86 -7.97 -5.91
C TYR A 232 1.74 -7.72 -6.93
N LEU A 233 1.68 -6.49 -7.46
CA LEU A 233 0.69 -6.03 -8.44
C LEU A 233 1.11 -6.33 -9.88
N LEU A 234 2.40 -6.18 -10.20
CA LEU A 234 2.93 -6.24 -11.56
C LEU A 234 3.71 -7.54 -11.86
N GLY A 235 4.09 -8.28 -10.81
CA GLY A 235 5.07 -9.36 -10.92
C GLY A 235 6.51 -8.86 -10.82
N SER A 236 7.45 -9.79 -10.88
CA SER A 236 8.88 -9.55 -11.01
C SER A 236 9.45 -10.50 -12.05
N THR A 237 10.60 -10.18 -12.64
CA THR A 237 11.25 -11.06 -13.63
C THR A 237 11.43 -12.46 -13.05
N LYS A 238 11.86 -12.56 -11.78
CA LYS A 238 12.05 -13.84 -11.08
C LYS A 238 10.76 -14.61 -10.81
N SER A 239 9.69 -13.92 -10.42
CA SER A 239 8.43 -14.60 -10.09
C SER A 239 7.63 -14.99 -11.34
N LEU A 240 7.86 -14.30 -12.46
CA LEU A 240 7.17 -14.51 -13.73
C LEU A 240 7.93 -15.43 -14.69
N SER A 241 9.25 -15.55 -14.56
CA SER A 241 10.03 -16.54 -15.32
C SER A 241 9.58 -17.96 -14.99
N LYS A 242 9.69 -18.88 -15.95
CA LYS A 242 9.52 -20.32 -15.66
C LYS A 242 10.55 -20.70 -14.61
N LEU A 243 10.08 -21.27 -13.50
CA LEU A 243 10.94 -21.91 -12.51
C LEU A 243 11.77 -22.95 -13.25
N THR A 244 13.09 -22.86 -13.15
CA THR A 244 13.98 -23.92 -13.64
C THR A 244 14.19 -24.94 -12.52
N GLU A 245 14.52 -26.18 -12.86
CA GLU A 245 14.82 -27.24 -11.86
C GLU A 245 15.98 -26.81 -10.90
N GLU A 246 16.77 -25.80 -11.27
CA GLU A 246 17.85 -25.24 -10.44
C GLU A 246 17.36 -24.20 -9.40
N ASP A 247 16.11 -23.72 -9.49
CA ASP A 247 15.52 -22.74 -8.57
C ASP A 247 14.81 -23.36 -7.35
N GLU A 248 14.69 -24.71 -7.31
CA GLU A 248 14.18 -25.45 -6.15
C GLU A 248 15.25 -25.50 -5.06
N ILE A 249 15.23 -24.50 -4.17
CA ILE A 249 15.80 -24.68 -2.84
C ILE A 249 14.84 -25.62 -2.10
N THR A 250 15.27 -26.87 -1.90
CA THR A 250 14.66 -27.81 -0.94
C THR A 250 14.79 -27.20 0.45
N ASP A 251 13.86 -26.32 0.82
CA ASP A 251 13.60 -26.10 2.24
C ASP A 251 13.10 -27.46 2.76
N ASP A 252 13.87 -28.09 3.66
CA ASP A 252 13.54 -29.34 4.37
C ASP A 252 12.23 -29.19 5.18
N ILE A 253 11.10 -29.04 4.48
CA ILE A 253 9.75 -29.24 5.00
C ILE A 253 9.41 -30.66 4.54
N THR A 254 9.66 -31.58 5.46
CA THR A 254 9.24 -32.99 5.49
C THR A 254 8.39 -33.47 4.31
N ASP A 255 8.94 -34.46 3.61
CA ASP A 255 8.25 -35.39 2.71
C ASP A 255 6.96 -35.95 3.36
N GLU A 256 5.83 -35.25 3.18
CA GLU A 256 4.49 -35.82 3.31
C GLU A 256 3.65 -35.32 2.14
N GLU A 257 3.56 -36.19 1.12
CA GLU A 257 2.56 -36.21 0.04
C GLU A 257 1.86 -34.88 -0.27
N ASP A 258 2.43 -34.13 -1.23
CA ASP A 258 1.77 -33.08 -2.02
C ASP A 258 0.35 -33.52 -2.40
N THR A 259 -0.62 -33.09 -1.61
CA THR A 259 -2.04 -33.24 -1.90
C THR A 259 -2.66 -31.85 -1.91
N ASP A 260 -3.00 -31.43 -3.13
CA ASP A 260 -3.50 -30.14 -3.59
C ASP A 260 -2.44 -29.05 -3.83
N ILE A 261 -1.73 -29.23 -4.95
CA ILE A 261 -0.98 -28.21 -5.69
C ILE A 261 -1.77 -26.90 -5.67
N ASP A 262 -1.24 -25.90 -4.95
CA ASP A 262 -1.72 -24.51 -4.90
C ASP A 262 -1.50 -23.90 -6.30
N GLU A 263 -2.39 -24.24 -7.25
CA GLU A 263 -2.33 -23.76 -8.62
C GLU A 263 -2.30 -22.23 -8.61
N SER A 264 -1.20 -21.67 -9.11
CA SER A 264 -1.08 -20.24 -9.35
C SER A 264 -2.33 -19.70 -10.02
N GLU A 265 -2.89 -18.62 -9.50
CA GLU A 265 -4.07 -17.97 -10.11
C GLU A 265 -3.75 -17.33 -11.47
N ILE A 266 -2.47 -17.30 -11.86
CA ILE A 266 -1.98 -16.64 -13.07
C ILE A 266 -1.57 -17.71 -14.08
N SER A 267 -2.26 -17.72 -15.21
CA SER A 267 -1.96 -18.61 -16.33
C SER A 267 -0.58 -18.33 -16.95
N SER A 268 -0.04 -19.28 -17.71
CA SER A 268 1.25 -19.11 -18.40
C SER A 268 1.25 -17.92 -19.38
N ASP A 269 0.13 -17.70 -20.05
CA ASP A 269 -0.03 -16.63 -21.04
C ASP A 269 -0.10 -15.26 -20.35
N GLU A 270 -0.80 -15.18 -19.23
CA GLU A 270 -0.81 -13.97 -18.39
C GLU A 270 0.57 -13.66 -17.81
N ARG A 271 1.33 -14.67 -17.36
CA ARG A 271 2.72 -14.49 -16.90
C ARG A 271 3.61 -13.90 -17.99
N ALA A 272 3.53 -14.43 -19.22
CA ALA A 272 4.28 -13.91 -20.35
C ALA A 272 3.88 -12.46 -20.68
N ASN A 273 2.58 -12.14 -20.62
CA ASN A 273 2.09 -10.78 -20.84
C ASN A 273 2.57 -9.80 -19.76
N LEU A 274 2.55 -10.21 -18.49
CA LEU A 274 3.07 -9.42 -17.37
C LEU A 274 4.57 -9.17 -17.51
N LEU A 275 5.33 -10.19 -17.89
CA LEU A 275 6.78 -10.08 -18.10
C LEU A 275 7.10 -9.08 -19.22
N ASN A 276 6.41 -9.19 -20.35
CA ASN A 276 6.56 -8.25 -21.47
C ASN A 276 6.21 -6.80 -21.06
N LYS A 277 5.14 -6.60 -20.28
CA LYS A 277 4.79 -5.28 -19.74
C LYS A 277 5.88 -4.72 -18.82
N LEU A 278 6.39 -5.55 -17.90
CA LEU A 278 7.44 -5.17 -16.96
C LEU A 278 8.72 -4.75 -17.70
N ASP A 279 9.15 -5.54 -18.69
CA ASP A 279 10.31 -5.22 -19.53
C ASP A 279 10.14 -3.91 -20.30
N ASN A 280 8.92 -3.65 -20.80
CA ASN A 280 8.59 -2.39 -21.46
C ASN A 280 8.65 -1.20 -20.49
N TYR A 281 8.16 -1.35 -19.25
CA TYR A 281 8.27 -0.30 -18.24
C TYR A 281 9.72 0.01 -17.90
N ILE A 282 10.54 -1.01 -17.63
CA ILE A 282 11.96 -0.83 -17.29
C ILE A 282 12.69 -0.13 -18.44
N SER A 283 12.45 -0.57 -19.68
CA SER A 283 13.08 0.02 -20.87
C SER A 283 12.69 1.49 -21.08
N LYS A 284 11.42 1.85 -20.85
CA LYS A 284 10.94 3.25 -20.90
C LYS A 284 11.57 4.10 -19.80
N ILE A 285 11.65 3.58 -18.58
CA ILE A 285 12.27 4.25 -17.43
C ILE A 285 13.74 4.57 -17.73
N GLN A 286 14.50 3.60 -18.23
CA GLN A 286 15.91 3.78 -18.61
C GLN A 286 16.04 4.83 -19.72
N ALA A 287 15.21 4.76 -20.76
CA ALA A 287 15.23 5.73 -21.86
C ALA A 287 14.91 7.16 -21.40
N ILE A 288 13.94 7.33 -20.50
CA ILE A 288 13.61 8.64 -19.90
C ILE A 288 14.80 9.16 -19.11
N GLY A 289 15.42 8.32 -18.27
CA GLY A 289 16.61 8.68 -17.51
C GLY A 289 17.74 9.18 -18.41
N GLY A 290 18.15 8.37 -19.39
CA GLY A 290 19.24 8.72 -20.30
C GLY A 290 18.98 9.99 -21.11
N GLN A 291 17.78 10.14 -21.69
CA GLN A 291 17.42 11.34 -22.47
C GLN A 291 17.38 12.60 -21.62
N SER A 292 16.85 12.51 -20.40
CA SER A 292 16.75 13.65 -19.49
C SER A 292 18.11 14.07 -18.97
N TYR A 293 18.96 13.10 -18.64
CA TYR A 293 20.31 13.35 -18.18
C TYR A 293 21.16 14.00 -19.27
N GLN A 294 21.07 13.50 -20.51
CA GLN A 294 21.77 14.09 -21.66
C GLN A 294 21.32 15.53 -21.94
N LYS A 295 20.00 15.80 -21.97
CA LYS A 295 19.49 17.16 -22.16
C LYS A 295 19.95 18.11 -21.06
N LEU A 296 20.04 17.61 -19.83
CA LEU A 296 20.47 18.41 -18.69
C LEU A 296 21.95 18.77 -18.81
N ALA A 297 22.79 17.80 -19.16
CA ALA A 297 24.21 18.03 -19.40
C ALA A 297 24.45 19.04 -20.53
N GLU A 298 23.69 18.94 -21.63
CA GLU A 298 23.72 19.91 -22.73
C GLU A 298 23.30 21.33 -22.29
N GLU A 299 22.30 21.45 -21.42
CA GLU A 299 21.83 22.75 -20.90
C GLU A 299 22.87 23.44 -20.00
N PHE A 300 23.69 22.66 -19.29
CA PHE A 300 24.74 23.16 -18.39
C PHE A 300 26.15 23.13 -19.01
N ASP A 301 26.27 22.76 -20.29
CA ASP A 301 27.55 22.62 -21.01
C ASP A 301 28.53 21.66 -20.31
N ILE A 302 28.00 20.58 -19.71
CA ILE A 302 28.77 19.55 -19.03
C ILE A 302 28.99 18.38 -19.97
N ASP A 303 30.26 18.04 -20.20
CA ASP A 303 30.63 16.81 -20.91
C ASP A 303 30.55 15.62 -19.94
N ILE A 304 29.50 14.82 -20.04
CA ILE A 304 29.26 13.65 -19.16
C ILE A 304 30.46 12.70 -19.10
N GLU A 305 31.19 12.53 -20.21
CA GLU A 305 32.32 11.58 -20.26
C GLU A 305 33.54 12.08 -19.48
N ASN A 306 33.69 13.40 -19.37
CA ASN A 306 34.84 14.05 -18.73
C ASN A 306 34.47 14.79 -17.43
N ALA A 307 33.19 14.77 -17.04
CA ALA A 307 32.67 15.45 -15.87
C ALA A 307 33.32 14.93 -14.58
N ASN A 308 33.64 15.86 -13.68
CA ASN A 308 34.10 15.50 -12.35
C ASN A 308 32.94 15.03 -11.46
N LYS A 309 33.28 14.47 -10.30
CA LYS A 309 32.28 13.92 -9.38
C LYS A 309 31.25 14.95 -8.92
N ASP A 310 31.69 16.19 -8.64
CA ASP A 310 30.81 17.26 -8.16
C ASP A 310 29.82 17.72 -9.26
N GLU A 311 30.25 17.75 -10.52
CA GLU A 311 29.40 18.04 -11.68
C GLU A 311 28.33 16.95 -11.90
N LEU A 312 28.72 15.67 -11.74
CA LEU A 312 27.79 14.54 -11.84
C LEU A 312 26.77 14.54 -10.70
N GLU A 313 27.19 14.83 -9.47
CA GLU A 313 26.29 14.96 -8.31
C GLU A 313 25.32 16.14 -8.49
N ALA A 314 25.79 17.29 -8.96
CA ALA A 314 24.95 18.44 -9.26
C ALA A 314 23.90 18.15 -10.35
N LEU A 315 24.28 17.40 -11.40
CA LEU A 315 23.34 16.95 -12.43
C LEU A 315 22.27 16.02 -11.86
N GLN A 316 22.65 15.10 -10.97
CA GLN A 316 21.71 14.19 -10.31
C GLN A 316 20.72 14.93 -9.40
N GLU A 317 21.15 15.90 -8.62
CA GLU A 317 20.22 16.70 -7.79
C GLU A 317 19.20 17.47 -8.63
N LEU A 318 19.65 18.04 -9.76
CA LEU A 318 18.80 18.84 -10.64
C LEU A 318 17.82 18.00 -11.48
N ILE A 319 18.14 16.73 -11.75
CA ILE A 319 17.30 15.90 -12.62
C ILE A 319 15.97 15.55 -11.94
N GLU A 320 15.94 15.37 -10.61
CA GLU A 320 14.72 15.07 -9.85
C GLU A 320 13.61 16.10 -10.10
N GLU A 321 13.92 17.37 -9.85
CA GLU A 321 12.95 18.46 -10.01
C GLU A 321 12.48 18.64 -11.44
N LYS A 322 13.36 18.37 -12.42
CA LYS A 322 13.02 18.45 -13.84
C LYS A 322 12.13 17.29 -14.25
N LEU A 323 12.41 16.06 -13.83
CA LEU A 323 11.64 14.86 -14.21
C LEU A 323 10.15 15.00 -13.88
N TYR A 324 9.81 15.53 -12.69
CA TYR A 324 8.41 15.75 -12.31
C TYR A 324 7.63 16.65 -13.29
N LYS A 325 8.31 17.54 -14.00
CA LYS A 325 7.71 18.49 -14.96
C LYS A 325 7.64 17.92 -16.38
N GLN A 326 8.31 16.81 -16.68
CA GLN A 326 8.36 16.26 -18.02
C GLN A 326 7.13 15.40 -18.35
N GLU A 327 6.63 15.53 -19.58
CA GLU A 327 5.46 14.78 -20.03
C GLU A 327 5.71 13.28 -20.16
N ASN A 328 6.91 12.86 -20.59
CA ASN A 328 7.29 11.45 -20.70
C ASN A 328 7.35 10.75 -19.32
N PHE A 329 7.85 11.42 -18.29
CA PHE A 329 7.82 10.93 -16.90
C PHE A 329 6.37 10.78 -16.42
N GLN A 330 5.53 11.80 -16.60
CA GLN A 330 4.12 11.72 -16.23
C GLN A 330 3.35 10.64 -17.01
N ALA A 331 3.73 10.40 -18.26
CA ALA A 331 3.13 9.36 -19.10
C ALA A 331 3.45 7.95 -18.62
N ILE A 332 4.71 7.64 -18.24
CA ILE A 332 5.05 6.32 -17.69
C ILE A 332 4.37 6.09 -16.33
N VAL A 333 4.31 7.11 -15.48
CA VAL A 333 3.57 7.05 -14.21
C VAL A 333 2.10 6.76 -14.45
N ASP A 334 1.46 7.45 -15.41
CA ASP A 334 0.06 7.21 -15.78
C ASP A 334 -0.16 5.79 -16.32
N GLU A 335 0.77 5.26 -17.10
CA GLU A 335 0.69 3.92 -17.67
C GLU A 335 0.79 2.83 -16.60
N VAL A 336 1.75 2.95 -15.68
CA VAL A 336 1.89 2.05 -14.53
C VAL A 336 0.68 2.17 -13.61
N PHE A 337 0.21 3.39 -13.35
CA PHE A 337 -0.97 3.64 -12.54
C PHE A 337 -2.23 2.99 -13.13
N ASP A 338 -2.43 3.06 -14.45
CA ASP A 338 -3.55 2.41 -15.13
C ASP A 338 -3.50 0.88 -14.99
N ASP A 339 -2.31 0.27 -15.09
CA ASP A 339 -2.14 -1.17 -14.92
C ASP A 339 -2.40 -1.60 -13.48
N VAL A 340 -1.97 -0.80 -12.49
CA VAL A 340 -2.30 -0.99 -11.07
C VAL A 340 -3.80 -0.85 -10.82
N GLU A 341 -4.44 0.18 -11.36
CA GLU A 341 -5.90 0.37 -11.24
C GLU A 341 -6.68 -0.79 -11.87
N SER A 342 -6.16 -1.37 -12.97
CA SER A 342 -6.79 -2.52 -13.62
C SER A 342 -6.83 -3.79 -12.76
N LYS A 343 -5.98 -3.89 -11.73
CA LYS A 343 -5.99 -5.05 -10.82
C LYS A 343 -7.29 -5.18 -10.02
N PHE A 344 -8.02 -4.08 -9.85
CA PHE A 344 -9.36 -4.14 -9.25
C PHE A 344 -10.40 -4.79 -10.16
N ASP A 345 -10.14 -4.95 -11.46
CA ASP A 345 -11.06 -5.59 -12.41
C ASP A 345 -11.17 -7.10 -12.20
N TYR A 346 -10.22 -7.71 -11.47
CA TYR A 346 -10.32 -9.10 -11.02
C TYR A 346 -11.35 -9.30 -9.90
N LEU A 347 -11.89 -8.22 -9.33
CA LEU A 347 -12.93 -8.27 -8.31
C LEU A 347 -14.32 -8.17 -8.94
N ASN A 348 -15.31 -8.76 -8.27
CA ASN A 348 -16.71 -8.54 -8.63
C ASN A 348 -17.05 -7.05 -8.51
N PRO A 349 -17.49 -6.35 -9.58
CA PRO A 349 -17.80 -4.93 -9.52
C PRO A 349 -18.89 -4.57 -8.52
N ALA A 350 -19.83 -5.49 -8.22
CA ALA A 350 -20.90 -5.25 -7.24
C ALA A 350 -20.38 -5.16 -5.80
N SER A 351 -19.21 -5.72 -5.54
CA SER A 351 -18.58 -5.74 -4.21
C SER A 351 -17.65 -4.56 -3.97
N VAL A 352 -17.27 -3.80 -5.02
CA VAL A 352 -16.33 -2.67 -4.93
C VAL A 352 -17.11 -1.37 -4.86
N VAL A 353 -16.93 -0.62 -3.78
CA VAL A 353 -17.49 0.72 -3.64
C VAL A 353 -16.42 1.75 -3.97
N LYS A 354 -16.76 2.66 -4.88
CA LYS A 354 -15.88 3.73 -5.36
C LYS A 354 -16.23 5.05 -4.71
N ASN A 355 -15.22 5.87 -4.41
CA ASN A 355 -15.43 7.23 -3.94
C ASN A 355 -15.84 8.16 -5.10
N LYS A 356 -16.06 9.45 -4.80
CA LYS A 356 -16.40 10.50 -5.79
C LYS A 356 -15.37 10.61 -6.92
N SER A 357 -14.11 10.31 -6.59
CA SER A 357 -12.98 10.24 -7.51
C SER A 357 -13.01 9.05 -8.49
N MET A 358 -14.03 8.17 -8.40
CA MET A 358 -14.16 6.88 -9.09
C MET A 358 -13.05 5.87 -8.74
N TRP A 359 -12.35 6.10 -7.63
CA TRP A 359 -11.31 5.21 -7.11
C TRP A 359 -11.94 4.20 -6.14
N PRO A 360 -11.55 2.91 -6.16
CA PRO A 360 -11.98 1.93 -5.17
C PRO A 360 -11.64 2.40 -3.75
N SER A 361 -12.68 2.59 -2.93
CA SER A 361 -12.55 3.03 -1.54
C SER A 361 -12.54 1.83 -0.61
N TYR A 362 -13.48 0.91 -0.79
CA TYR A 362 -13.55 -0.33 -0.06
C TYR A 362 -14.22 -1.44 -0.86
N TRP A 363 -14.05 -2.67 -0.39
CA TRP A 363 -14.64 -3.88 -0.93
C TRP A 363 -15.32 -4.67 0.17
N ILE A 364 -16.47 -5.27 -0.15
CA ILE A 364 -17.26 -6.10 0.77
C ILE A 364 -17.51 -7.50 0.21
N PHE A 365 -17.53 -8.49 1.08
CA PHE A 365 -17.78 -9.86 0.67
C PHE A 365 -18.34 -10.70 1.80
N GLU A 366 -19.19 -11.65 1.44
CA GLU A 366 -19.75 -12.64 2.36
C GLU A 366 -19.72 -14.02 1.70
N SER A 367 -19.40 -15.05 2.47
CA SER A 367 -19.46 -16.44 2.03
C SER A 367 -19.77 -17.35 3.21
N THR A 368 -20.46 -18.45 2.96
CA THR A 368 -20.65 -19.53 3.95
C THR A 368 -19.58 -20.61 3.84
N ASP A 369 -18.73 -20.55 2.80
CA ASP A 369 -17.66 -21.50 2.55
C ASP A 369 -16.32 -20.89 2.98
N ARG A 370 -15.66 -21.54 3.94
CA ARG A 370 -14.36 -21.12 4.47
C ARG A 370 -13.28 -21.15 3.41
N VAL A 371 -13.26 -22.17 2.56
CA VAL A 371 -12.21 -22.36 1.55
C VAL A 371 -12.30 -21.26 0.51
N ASP A 372 -13.51 -21.01 0.00
CA ASP A 372 -13.78 -19.90 -0.92
C ASP A 372 -13.46 -18.54 -0.27
N PHE A 373 -13.87 -18.32 0.98
CA PHE A 373 -13.57 -17.10 1.70
C PHE A 373 -12.07 -16.84 1.84
N ILE A 374 -11.31 -17.84 2.28
CA ILE A 374 -9.85 -17.74 2.48
C ILE A 374 -9.14 -17.52 1.14
N LYS A 375 -9.57 -18.21 0.09
CA LYS A 375 -9.03 -18.01 -1.26
C LYS A 375 -9.20 -16.56 -1.72
N ILE A 376 -10.40 -16.00 -1.59
CA ILE A 376 -10.69 -14.64 -2.04
C ILE A 376 -9.99 -13.59 -1.18
N ILE A 377 -10.01 -13.73 0.16
CA ILE A 377 -9.41 -12.74 1.06
C ILE A 377 -7.87 -12.71 0.92
N ASN A 378 -7.25 -13.83 0.57
CA ASN A 378 -5.80 -13.91 0.33
C ASN A 378 -5.32 -12.97 -0.78
N ARG A 379 -6.17 -12.58 -1.74
CA ARG A 379 -5.79 -11.57 -2.74
C ARG A 379 -5.40 -10.22 -2.11
N PHE A 380 -5.89 -9.93 -0.91
CA PHE A 380 -5.67 -8.68 -0.18
C PHE A 380 -4.59 -8.78 0.90
N SER A 381 -4.24 -9.98 1.35
CA SER A 381 -3.28 -10.20 2.46
C SER A 381 -2.05 -11.01 2.07
N SER A 382 -2.04 -11.64 0.89
CA SER A 382 -1.00 -12.58 0.49
C SER A 382 0.29 -11.92 0.02
N ASN A 383 1.35 -12.70 0.14
CA ASN A 383 2.70 -12.47 -0.36
C ASN A 383 3.20 -13.69 -1.17
N TYR A 384 2.31 -14.59 -1.59
CA TYR A 384 2.67 -15.80 -2.31
C TYR A 384 3.22 -15.47 -3.70
N ALA A 385 4.52 -15.71 -3.90
CA ALA A 385 5.27 -15.29 -5.09
C ALA A 385 4.66 -15.78 -6.41
N PRO A 386 4.13 -17.01 -6.52
CA PRO A 386 3.45 -17.47 -7.73
C PRO A 386 2.21 -16.65 -8.13
N ASN A 387 1.62 -15.87 -7.22
CA ASN A 387 0.49 -14.99 -7.50
C ASN A 387 0.92 -13.51 -7.69
N PHE A 388 2.22 -13.21 -7.73
CA PHE A 388 2.68 -11.85 -8.03
C PHE A 388 2.27 -11.43 -9.43
N GLY A 389 1.54 -10.31 -9.54
CA GLY A 389 0.87 -9.87 -10.75
C GLY A 389 -0.65 -9.73 -10.60
N CYS A 390 -1.24 -10.35 -9.57
CA CYS A 390 -2.67 -10.27 -9.27
C CYS A 390 -2.99 -9.92 -7.80
N LEU A 391 -1.99 -9.84 -6.91
CA LEU A 391 -2.22 -9.51 -5.50
C LEU A 391 -2.47 -8.01 -5.32
N LEU A 392 -3.52 -7.68 -4.59
CA LEU A 392 -3.93 -6.32 -4.25
C LEU A 392 -3.34 -5.82 -2.94
N THR A 393 -2.61 -6.66 -2.20
CA THR A 393 -2.01 -6.36 -0.88
C THR A 393 -1.36 -4.97 -0.78
N PRO A 394 -0.57 -4.47 -1.76
CA PRO A 394 0.03 -3.13 -1.65
C PRO A 394 -0.96 -1.96 -1.68
N LEU A 395 -2.20 -2.20 -2.13
CA LEU A 395 -3.26 -1.20 -2.21
C LEU A 395 -4.15 -1.19 -0.96
N VAL A 396 -3.97 -2.16 -0.06
CA VAL A 396 -4.85 -2.37 1.10
C VAL A 396 -4.35 -1.59 2.30
N GLU A 397 -5.21 -0.73 2.85
CA GLU A 397 -4.93 -0.03 4.11
C GLU A 397 -5.29 -0.91 5.31
N GLY A 398 -6.42 -1.62 5.23
CA GLY A 398 -6.88 -2.46 6.33
C GLY A 398 -7.93 -3.47 5.91
N ILE A 399 -7.96 -4.57 6.64
CA ILE A 399 -8.83 -5.72 6.44
C ILE A 399 -9.57 -5.95 7.74
N ARG A 400 -10.89 -6.10 7.68
CA ARG A 400 -11.69 -6.60 8.79
C ARG A 400 -12.50 -7.77 8.33
N VAL A 401 -12.40 -8.88 9.05
CA VAL A 401 -13.17 -10.08 8.79
C VAL A 401 -13.93 -10.52 10.03
N ALA A 402 -15.10 -11.10 9.82
CA ALA A 402 -15.89 -11.77 10.84
C ALA A 402 -16.26 -13.17 10.37
N GLY A 403 -16.31 -14.12 11.28
CA GLY A 403 -16.78 -15.47 10.94
C GLY A 403 -16.50 -16.47 12.07
N PRO A 404 -16.84 -17.74 11.87
CA PRO A 404 -16.60 -18.81 12.82
C PRO A 404 -15.13 -19.25 12.80
N PHE A 405 -14.23 -18.29 12.98
CA PHE A 405 -12.80 -18.50 13.19
C PHE A 405 -12.60 -19.02 14.60
N ARG A 406 -12.05 -20.23 14.71
CA ARG A 406 -11.70 -20.84 15.99
C ARG A 406 -10.65 -21.93 15.78
N PRO A 407 -9.79 -22.17 16.77
CA PRO A 407 -8.89 -23.30 16.73
C PRO A 407 -9.65 -24.61 17.00
N SER A 408 -9.11 -25.70 16.48
CA SER A 408 -9.63 -27.06 16.71
C SER A 408 -9.57 -27.50 18.19
N TRP A 409 -8.69 -26.88 18.98
CA TRP A 409 -8.50 -27.20 20.40
C TRP A 409 -9.42 -26.43 21.36
N ILE A 410 -10.23 -25.47 20.87
CA ILE A 410 -11.29 -24.83 21.67
C ILE A 410 -12.62 -25.55 21.39
N ALA A 411 -13.20 -26.12 22.44
CA ALA A 411 -14.48 -26.82 22.38
C ALA A 411 -15.70 -25.87 22.35
N GLU A 412 -15.53 -24.62 22.80
CA GLU A 412 -16.60 -23.61 22.79
C GLU A 412 -16.84 -23.08 21.38
N ASP A 413 -18.10 -23.08 20.94
CA ASP A 413 -18.48 -22.60 19.61
C ASP A 413 -18.63 -21.06 19.54
N ASP A 414 -18.75 -20.37 20.69
CA ASP A 414 -18.98 -18.92 20.77
C ASP A 414 -17.79 -18.17 21.40
N VAL A 415 -16.65 -18.22 20.72
CA VAL A 415 -15.45 -17.48 21.13
C VAL A 415 -15.63 -15.99 20.81
N LYS A 416 -15.92 -15.17 21.83
CA LYS A 416 -16.11 -13.72 21.68
C LYS A 416 -14.78 -12.94 21.74
N LEU A 417 -13.94 -13.14 20.72
CA LEU A 417 -12.61 -12.57 20.63
C LEU A 417 -12.46 -11.72 19.37
N ILE A 418 -11.86 -10.54 19.53
CA ILE A 418 -11.38 -9.71 18.42
C ILE A 418 -9.86 -9.65 18.48
N LEU A 419 -9.19 -10.07 17.41
CA LEU A 419 -7.75 -9.92 17.24
C LEU A 419 -7.46 -8.75 16.31
N MET A 420 -6.64 -7.81 16.76
CA MET A 420 -6.14 -6.71 15.95
C MET A 420 -4.65 -6.94 15.72
N ASP A 421 -4.31 -7.48 14.55
CA ASP A 421 -2.95 -7.63 14.07
C ASP A 421 -2.58 -6.40 13.23
N GLY A 422 -1.35 -5.94 13.39
CA GLY A 422 -0.87 -4.74 12.74
C GLY A 422 0.61 -4.84 12.40
N GLU A 423 1.11 -3.78 11.79
CA GLU A 423 2.51 -3.71 11.40
C GLU A 423 3.45 -3.92 12.59
N GLY A 424 4.56 -4.62 12.36
CA GLY A 424 5.58 -4.80 13.37
C GLY A 424 6.25 -3.48 13.78
N LEU A 425 6.85 -3.48 14.97
CA LEU A 425 7.67 -2.37 15.43
C LEU A 425 9.04 -2.40 14.74
N GLY A 426 9.64 -1.23 14.50
CA GLY A 426 10.93 -1.10 13.83
C GLY A 426 10.89 -1.32 12.31
N HIS A 427 9.71 -1.19 11.69
CA HIS A 427 9.56 -1.32 10.24
C HIS A 427 10.28 -0.23 9.43
N THR A 428 10.50 0.96 10.00
CA THR A 428 11.33 2.01 9.39
C THR A 428 12.70 2.11 10.10
N PRO A 429 13.82 2.27 9.36
CA PRO A 429 15.18 2.29 9.95
C PRO A 429 15.36 3.28 11.10
N ASP A 430 14.64 4.42 11.05
CA ASP A 430 14.74 5.49 12.04
C ASP A 430 13.79 5.36 13.24
N SER A 431 12.89 4.36 13.27
CA SER A 431 11.84 4.24 14.30
C SER A 431 12.03 3.11 15.32
N ALA A 432 13.17 2.42 15.32
CA ALA A 432 13.39 1.26 16.20
C ALA A 432 13.17 1.55 17.70
N SER A 433 13.29 2.81 18.12
CA SER A 433 13.10 3.28 19.50
C SER A 433 11.79 4.05 19.76
N SER A 434 10.96 4.30 18.74
CA SER A 434 9.74 5.11 18.88
C SER A 434 8.50 4.39 18.38
N ILE A 435 7.41 4.49 19.14
CA ILE A 435 6.12 3.89 18.78
C ILE A 435 5.29 4.93 18.05
N SER A 436 4.71 4.52 16.92
CA SER A 436 3.82 5.38 16.15
C SER A 436 2.55 5.76 16.95
N THR A 437 2.04 6.95 16.69
CA THR A 437 0.77 7.41 17.27
C THR A 437 -0.43 6.56 16.84
N SER A 438 -0.33 5.84 15.71
CA SER A 438 -1.36 4.88 15.28
C SER A 438 -1.48 3.69 16.21
N ILE A 439 -0.36 3.17 16.73
CA ILE A 439 -0.35 2.05 17.69
C ILE A 439 -0.85 2.53 19.05
N THR A 440 -0.40 3.69 19.54
CA THR A 440 -0.82 4.18 20.86
C THR A 440 -2.30 4.56 20.92
N LYS A 441 -2.90 5.05 19.82
CA LYS A 441 -4.36 5.20 19.69
C LYS A 441 -5.09 3.87 19.89
N ARG A 442 -4.52 2.75 19.42
CA ARG A 442 -5.13 1.42 19.59
C ARG A 442 -5.08 0.92 21.03
N PHE A 443 -4.16 1.39 21.87
CA PHE A 443 -4.13 1.06 23.30
C PHE A 443 -5.39 1.52 24.04
N GLN A 444 -6.02 2.61 23.57
CA GLN A 444 -7.22 3.14 24.20
C GLN A 444 -8.43 2.23 23.95
N ILE A 445 -8.58 1.74 22.73
CA ILE A 445 -9.74 0.95 22.31
C ILE A 445 -9.62 -0.55 22.63
N SER A 446 -8.41 -1.06 22.91
CA SER A 446 -8.18 -2.46 23.25
C SER A 446 -8.52 -2.76 24.71
N ASP A 447 -8.96 -3.98 24.97
CA ASP A 447 -9.19 -4.51 26.31
C ASP A 447 -7.94 -5.26 26.82
N ALA A 448 -7.22 -5.91 25.92
CA ALA A 448 -5.94 -6.58 26.16
C ALA A 448 -4.89 -6.18 25.11
N ILE A 449 -3.61 -6.19 25.51
CA ILE A 449 -2.46 -5.88 24.66
C ILE A 449 -1.44 -7.00 24.82
N VAL A 450 -1.27 -7.81 23.77
CA VAL A 450 -0.32 -8.92 23.75
C VAL A 450 0.98 -8.44 23.12
N LEU A 451 2.01 -8.23 23.94
CA LEU A 451 3.37 -8.02 23.50
C LEU A 451 3.99 -9.37 23.13
N VAL A 452 4.12 -9.59 21.83
CA VAL A 452 4.78 -10.76 21.25
C VAL A 452 6.25 -10.44 21.03
N ASP A 453 7.12 -11.26 21.60
CA ASP A 453 8.57 -11.06 21.57
C ASP A 453 9.30 -12.37 21.27
N ASN A 454 10.49 -12.30 20.67
CA ASN A 454 11.29 -13.46 20.35
C ASN A 454 12.10 -13.91 21.57
N ALA A 455 11.85 -15.13 22.06
CA ALA A 455 12.53 -15.68 23.24
C ALA A 455 14.04 -15.89 23.05
N ALA A 456 14.52 -16.10 21.81
CA ALA A 456 15.95 -16.29 21.52
C ALA A 456 16.76 -15.01 21.75
N GLN A 457 16.14 -13.85 21.54
CA GLN A 457 16.71 -12.53 21.81
C GLN A 457 15.66 -11.65 22.50
N PRO A 458 15.31 -11.96 23.76
CA PRO A 458 14.18 -11.33 24.42
C PRO A 458 14.50 -9.87 24.76
N MET A 459 13.45 -9.05 24.77
CA MET A 459 13.39 -7.71 25.32
C MET A 459 14.41 -6.72 24.74
N GLN A 460 14.58 -6.78 23.42
CA GLN A 460 15.36 -5.78 22.69
C GLN A 460 14.70 -4.38 22.76
N ALA A 461 15.28 -3.40 22.04
CA ALA A 461 14.87 -2.00 22.10
C ALA A 461 13.37 -1.77 21.85
N ALA A 462 12.79 -2.43 20.85
CA ALA A 462 11.38 -2.21 20.47
C ALA A 462 10.37 -2.76 21.50
N PRO A 463 10.46 -4.02 21.98
CA PRO A 463 9.63 -4.49 23.10
C PRO A 463 9.76 -3.61 24.35
N THR A 464 10.98 -3.15 24.67
CA THR A 464 11.21 -2.24 25.80
C THR A 464 10.52 -0.89 25.60
N ALA A 465 10.56 -0.33 24.38
CA ALA A 465 9.83 0.90 24.06
C ALA A 465 8.30 0.73 24.24
N VAL A 466 7.74 -0.44 23.89
CA VAL A 466 6.33 -0.78 24.16
C VAL A 466 6.02 -0.71 25.63
N LEU A 467 6.84 -1.33 26.47
CA LEU A 467 6.66 -1.26 27.92
C LEU A 467 6.66 0.19 28.42
N GLN A 468 7.63 1.00 27.99
CA GLN A 468 7.70 2.42 28.35
C GLN A 468 6.42 3.17 27.95
N SER A 469 5.93 2.95 26.74
CA SER A 469 4.72 3.61 26.23
C SER A 469 3.46 3.16 26.98
N LEU A 470 3.33 1.87 27.28
CA LEU A 470 2.19 1.33 28.05
C LEU A 470 2.14 1.88 29.47
N VAL A 471 3.30 2.00 30.12
CA VAL A 471 3.40 2.58 31.46
C VAL A 471 3.09 4.08 31.41
N SER A 472 3.70 4.81 30.48
CA SER A 472 3.50 6.27 30.32
C SER A 472 2.07 6.64 29.96
N SER A 473 1.37 5.80 29.20
CA SER A 473 -0.04 5.99 28.82
C SER A 473 -1.04 5.42 29.83
N GLY A 474 -0.56 4.74 30.89
CA GLY A 474 -1.44 4.15 31.92
C GLY A 474 -2.17 2.87 31.48
N HIS A 475 -1.70 2.21 30.42
CA HIS A 475 -2.30 1.00 29.85
C HIS A 475 -1.62 -0.32 30.29
N HIS A 476 -0.64 -0.25 31.19
CA HIS A 476 0.10 -1.42 31.70
C HIS A 476 -0.78 -2.57 32.24
N LYS A 477 -1.97 -2.28 32.81
CA LYS A 477 -2.91 -3.32 33.29
C LYS A 477 -3.49 -4.21 32.18
N LYS A 478 -3.38 -3.79 30.92
CA LYS A 478 -3.84 -4.54 29.74
C LYS A 478 -2.77 -5.48 29.19
N LEU A 479 -1.53 -5.39 29.68
CA LEU A 479 -0.38 -6.07 29.11
C LEU A 479 -0.42 -7.58 29.38
N ILE A 480 -0.21 -8.35 28.33
CA ILE A 480 0.11 -9.77 28.32
C ILE A 480 1.40 -9.90 27.52
N VAL A 481 2.38 -10.69 28.01
CA VAL A 481 3.63 -10.92 27.28
C VAL A 481 3.65 -12.37 26.78
N CYS A 482 3.96 -12.54 25.50
CA CYS A 482 4.08 -13.85 24.86
C CYS A 482 5.44 -13.97 24.18
N PHE A 483 6.28 -14.86 24.70
CA PHE A 483 7.58 -15.17 24.12
C PHE A 483 7.46 -16.34 23.13
N THR A 484 7.73 -16.08 21.85
CA THR A 484 7.74 -17.07 20.75
C THR A 484 9.15 -17.62 20.54
N HIS A 485 9.32 -18.61 19.65
CA HIS A 485 10.64 -19.20 19.33
C HIS A 485 11.37 -19.72 20.59
N PHE A 486 10.62 -20.22 21.58
CA PHE A 486 11.19 -20.68 22.84
C PHE A 486 12.10 -21.91 22.68
N ASP A 487 11.85 -22.70 21.65
CA ASP A 487 12.69 -23.82 21.21
C ASP A 487 14.08 -23.36 20.73
N GLU A 488 14.20 -22.13 20.21
CA GLU A 488 15.46 -21.51 19.78
C GLU A 488 16.31 -20.98 20.94
N VAL A 489 15.77 -20.93 22.17
CA VAL A 489 16.52 -20.55 23.37
C VAL A 489 17.53 -21.65 23.70
N LYS A 490 18.73 -21.54 23.14
CA LYS A 490 19.78 -22.56 23.19
C LYS A 490 21.05 -21.97 23.81
N GLY A 491 21.76 -22.78 24.59
CA GLY A 491 23.05 -22.40 25.16
C GLY A 491 23.59 -23.50 26.06
N VAL A 492 24.91 -23.68 26.06
CA VAL A 492 25.59 -24.68 26.90
C VAL A 492 25.32 -24.42 28.40
N ASN A 493 25.07 -23.15 28.75
CA ASN A 493 24.75 -22.68 30.09
C ASN A 493 23.24 -22.76 30.46
N ILE A 494 22.35 -23.12 29.54
CA ILE A 494 20.89 -23.21 29.77
C ILE A 494 20.32 -24.53 29.22
N PRO A 495 20.83 -25.69 29.71
CA PRO A 495 20.54 -26.99 29.10
C PRO A 495 19.10 -27.46 29.24
N ASN A 496 18.33 -26.96 30.21
CA ASN A 496 16.98 -27.43 30.51
C ASN A 496 15.92 -26.31 30.40
N VAL A 497 14.66 -26.73 30.27
CA VAL A 497 13.51 -25.83 30.08
C VAL A 497 13.35 -24.80 31.22
N ALA A 498 13.63 -25.18 32.47
CA ALA A 498 13.51 -24.28 33.60
C ALA A 498 14.52 -23.13 33.49
N MET A 499 15.79 -23.44 33.21
CA MET A 499 16.83 -22.42 33.02
C MET A 499 16.58 -21.53 31.80
N ARG A 500 15.97 -22.06 30.74
CA ARG A 500 15.53 -21.25 29.59
C ARG A 500 14.41 -20.27 29.97
N LYS A 501 13.46 -20.70 30.82
CA LYS A 501 12.40 -19.81 31.34
C LYS A 501 13.00 -18.71 32.21
N ASP A 502 13.88 -19.07 33.13
CA ASP A 502 14.56 -18.10 34.01
C ASP A 502 15.32 -17.06 33.17
N HIS A 503 16.06 -17.49 32.14
CA HIS A 503 16.78 -16.59 31.24
C HIS A 503 15.88 -15.54 30.56
N VAL A 504 14.71 -15.97 30.06
CA VAL A 504 13.74 -15.08 29.40
C VAL A 504 13.08 -14.14 30.41
N LEU A 505 12.70 -14.65 31.58
CA LEU A 505 12.10 -13.85 32.66
C LEU A 505 13.09 -12.82 33.22
N ASP A 506 14.35 -13.19 33.44
CA ASP A 506 15.40 -12.27 33.87
C ASP A 506 15.58 -11.11 32.87
N SER A 507 15.47 -11.39 31.57
CA SER A 507 15.55 -10.38 30.52
C SER A 507 14.36 -9.42 30.55
N PHE A 508 13.16 -9.92 30.85
CA PHE A 508 11.98 -9.10 31.11
C PHE A 508 12.13 -8.24 32.36
N ASP A 509 12.55 -8.82 33.48
CA ASP A 509 12.72 -8.10 34.75
C ASP A 509 13.77 -6.99 34.61
N ASN A 510 14.89 -7.27 33.94
CA ASN A 510 15.90 -6.26 33.63
C ASN A 510 15.33 -5.08 32.82
N SER A 511 14.44 -5.39 31.88
CA SER A 511 13.79 -4.37 31.05
C SER A 511 12.79 -3.54 31.84
N VAL A 512 12.00 -4.17 32.72
CA VAL A 512 11.10 -3.47 33.65
C VAL A 512 11.89 -2.54 34.59
N VAL A 513 13.00 -3.00 35.15
CA VAL A 513 13.89 -2.17 35.97
C VAL A 513 14.46 -1.00 35.16
N SER A 514 14.82 -1.22 33.90
CA SER A 514 15.26 -0.16 32.99
C SER A 514 14.18 0.89 32.75
N VAL A 515 12.95 0.46 32.46
CA VAL A 515 11.78 1.35 32.32
C VAL A 515 11.53 2.15 33.60
N GLY A 516 11.58 1.51 34.77
CA GLY A 516 11.41 2.18 36.06
C GLY A 516 12.53 3.18 36.37
N LYS A 517 13.76 2.97 35.90
CA LYS A 517 14.83 3.97 36.00
C LYS A 517 14.56 5.20 35.14
N THR A 518 13.94 5.02 33.97
CA THR A 518 13.61 6.12 33.04
C THR A 518 12.37 6.90 33.46
N LEU A 519 11.30 6.21 33.87
CA LEU A 519 9.99 6.80 34.16
C LEU A 519 9.75 7.05 35.67
N GLY A 520 10.62 6.53 36.53
CA GLY A 520 10.55 6.63 37.99
C GLY A 520 10.09 5.31 38.63
N GLN A 521 10.56 5.02 39.85
CA GLN A 521 10.42 3.71 40.51
C GLN A 521 8.97 3.22 40.77
N ARG A 522 7.97 4.10 40.66
CA ARG A 522 6.53 3.75 40.78
C ARG A 522 5.90 3.31 39.46
N ALA A 523 6.52 3.66 38.33
CA ALA A 523 6.20 3.20 36.99
C ALA A 523 6.84 1.82 36.78
#